data_AF-A0A356VDX9-F1
#
_entry.id   AF-A0A356VDX9-F1
#
_cell.length_a   1.000
_cell.length_b   1.000
_cell.length_c   1.000
_cell.angle_alpha   90.00
_cell.angle_beta   90.00
_cell.angle_gamma   90.00
#
_symmetry.space_group_name_H-M   'P 1'
#
loop_
_entity.id
_entity.type
_entity.pdbx_description
1 polymer ?
#
loop_
_entity_poly.entity_id
_entity_poly.type
_entity_poly.pdbx_seq_one_letter_code
_entity_poly.pdbx_strand_id
1 'polypeptide(L)' 'MTVGDYIAGPSHVLPTGGSARAFSGLGVEDFIRKTHIIAYTKSALEKVREPIERLTALEGLPRHYDAVKVRLE' A
#
# COMPACT_ATOMS: atom_id res chain seq x y z
N MET A 1 -25.82 20.71 -13.71
CA MET A 1 -24.71 20.07 -14.46
C MET A 1 -23.64 21.10 -14.78
N THR A 2 -23.93 22.14 -15.55
CA THR A 2 -22.98 23.18 -15.96
C THR A 2 -22.17 23.82 -14.84
N VAL A 3 -22.75 24.03 -13.65
CA VAL A 3 -21.99 24.57 -12.52
C VAL A 3 -20.86 23.63 -12.10
N GLY A 4 -21.12 22.32 -12.04
CA GLY A 4 -20.12 21.29 -11.74
C GLY A 4 -19.07 21.14 -12.84
N ASP A 5 -19.48 21.33 -14.10
CA ASP A 5 -18.59 21.21 -15.24
C ASP A 5 -17.64 22.40 -15.41
N TYR A 6 -17.90 23.54 -14.79
CA TYR A 6 -17.15 24.77 -15.07
C TYR A 6 -16.70 25.59 -13.86
N ILE A 7 -17.45 25.66 -12.74
CA ILE A 7 -17.14 26.64 -11.68
C ILE A 7 -17.25 26.12 -10.24
N ALA A 8 -17.81 24.94 -10.02
CA ALA A 8 -17.97 24.39 -8.68
C ALA A 8 -16.64 24.02 -8.01
N GLY A 9 -15.59 23.74 -8.79
CA GLY A 9 -14.26 23.36 -8.31
C GLY A 9 -13.86 21.90 -8.55
N PRO A 10 -14.72 20.88 -8.30
CA PRO A 10 -14.40 19.49 -8.59
C PRO A 10 -14.14 19.23 -10.07
N SER A 11 -13.29 18.24 -10.36
CA SER A 11 -13.07 17.80 -11.74
C SER A 11 -14.33 17.16 -12.31
N HIS A 12 -14.69 17.54 -13.53
CA HIS A 12 -15.75 16.90 -14.31
C HIS A 12 -15.28 15.66 -15.08
N VAL A 13 -13.99 15.29 -14.94
CA VAL A 13 -13.44 14.07 -15.54
C VAL A 13 -13.82 12.90 -14.64
N LEU A 14 -14.95 12.28 -14.96
CA LEU A 14 -15.59 11.25 -14.14
C LEU A 14 -15.59 9.87 -14.82
N PRO A 15 -15.57 8.79 -14.03
CA PRO A 15 -15.68 7.42 -14.53
C PRO A 15 -17.04 7.16 -15.19
N THR A 16 -17.05 6.61 -16.40
CA THR A 16 -18.27 6.31 -17.19
C THR A 16 -18.41 4.81 -17.45
N GLY A 17 -19.51 4.37 -18.08
CA GLY A 17 -19.72 2.96 -18.42
C GLY A 17 -19.83 2.01 -17.20
N GLY A 18 -20.26 2.54 -16.05
CA GLY A 18 -20.41 1.77 -14.81
C GLY A 18 -19.13 1.62 -13.97
N SER A 19 -18.01 2.19 -14.42
CA SER A 19 -16.72 2.15 -13.71
C SER A 19 -16.72 2.92 -12.38
N ALA A 20 -17.70 3.81 -12.15
CA ALA A 20 -17.90 4.50 -10.87
C ALA A 20 -18.12 3.57 -9.66
N ARG A 21 -18.36 2.26 -9.87
CA ARG A 21 -18.41 1.27 -8.78
C ARG A 21 -17.05 0.99 -8.15
N ALA A 22 -15.96 1.22 -8.88
CA ALA A 22 -14.60 0.88 -8.46
C ALA A 22 -13.60 2.04 -8.57
N PHE A 23 -13.95 3.09 -9.35
CA PHE A 23 -13.05 4.21 -9.63
C PHE A 23 -13.68 5.53 -9.20
N SER A 24 -12.83 6.46 -8.80
CA SER A 24 -13.19 7.84 -8.43
C SER A 24 -13.09 8.78 -9.63
N GLY A 25 -13.67 9.98 -9.51
CA GLY A 25 -13.36 11.09 -10.42
C GLY A 25 -11.91 11.53 -10.30
N LEU A 26 -11.37 12.12 -11.37
CA LEU A 26 -9.99 12.58 -11.42
C LEU A 26 -9.71 13.62 -10.33
N GLY A 27 -8.66 13.38 -9.54
CA GLY A 27 -8.16 14.27 -8.51
C GLY A 27 -6.65 14.40 -8.55
N VAL A 28 -6.09 15.15 -7.60
CA VAL A 28 -4.63 15.37 -7.52
C VAL A 28 -3.88 14.06 -7.27
N GLU A 29 -4.48 13.10 -6.56
CA GLU A 29 -3.86 11.82 -6.25
C GLU A 29 -3.55 10.99 -7.50
N ASP A 30 -4.30 11.14 -8.59
CA ASP A 30 -4.04 10.44 -9.86
C ASP A 30 -2.71 10.85 -10.52
N PHE A 31 -2.15 11.99 -10.11
CA PHE A 31 -0.87 12.51 -10.58
C PHE A 31 0.28 12.25 -9.58
N ILE A 32 0.00 11.59 -8.46
CA ILE A 32 0.98 11.33 -7.40
C ILE A 32 1.24 9.83 -7.31
N ARG A 33 2.52 9.45 -7.15
CA ARG A 33 2.90 8.09 -6.78
C ARG A 33 3.20 8.01 -5.28
N LYS A 34 2.47 7.16 -4.56
CA LYS A 34 2.71 6.87 -3.14
C LYS A 34 3.77 5.77 -3.00
N THR A 35 4.76 5.99 -2.13
CA THR A 35 5.80 4.99 -1.80
C THR A 35 5.80 4.74 -0.30
N HIS A 36 5.73 3.48 0.11
CA HIS A 36 5.81 3.09 1.51
C HIS A 36 7.27 2.83 1.90
N ILE A 37 7.73 3.47 2.98
CA ILE A 37 9.04 3.22 3.58
C ILE A 37 8.82 2.55 4.92
N ILE A 38 9.43 1.38 5.12
CA ILE A 38 9.34 0.60 6.35
C ILE A 38 10.76 0.46 6.91
N ALA A 39 10.95 0.85 8.16
CA ALA A 39 12.24 0.79 8.85
C ALA A 39 12.05 0.21 10.26
N TYR A 40 12.94 -0.69 10.66
CA TYR A 40 12.92 -1.36 11.95
C TYR A 40 14.28 -1.22 12.64
N THR A 41 14.25 -0.96 13.96
CA THR A 41 15.42 -1.18 14.80
C THR A 41 15.60 -2.67 15.07
N LYS A 42 16.81 -3.11 15.45
CA LYS A 42 17.06 -4.51 15.83
C LYS A 42 16.12 -4.97 16.95
N SER A 43 15.89 -4.13 17.96
CA SER A 43 14.98 -4.43 19.08
C SER A 43 13.51 -4.53 18.67
N ALA A 44 13.06 -3.75 17.67
CA ALA A 44 11.72 -3.87 17.13
C ALA A 44 11.57 -5.13 16.27
N LEU A 45 12.62 -5.50 15.52
CA LEU A 45 12.63 -6.69 14.68
C LEU A 45 12.59 -7.98 15.53
N GLU A 46 13.30 -8.01 16.67
CA GLU A 46 13.27 -9.16 17.58
C GLU A 46 11.85 -9.43 18.12
N LYS A 47 11.07 -8.38 18.40
CA LYS A 47 9.69 -8.52 18.89
C LYS A 47 8.74 -9.17 17.89
N VAL A 48 9.07 -9.12 16.60
CA VAL A 48 8.25 -9.71 15.52
C VAL A 48 8.89 -10.96 14.91
N ARG A 49 10.00 -11.45 15.48
CA ARG A 49 10.75 -12.62 15.00
C ARG A 49 9.89 -13.87 14.92
N GLU A 50 9.24 -14.24 16.01
CA GLU A 50 8.44 -15.47 16.10
C GLU A 50 7.27 -15.48 15.10
N PRO A 51 6.46 -14.41 14.96
CA PRO A 51 5.47 -14.32 13.90
C PRO A 51 6.04 -14.51 12.49
N ILE A 52 7.20 -13.90 12.19
CA ILE A 52 7.84 -14.02 10.86
C ILE A 52 8.30 -15.47 10.62
N GLU A 53 8.92 -16.11 11.60
CA GLU A 53 9.35 -17.52 11.51
C GLU A 53 8.17 -18.44 11.24
N ARG A 54 7.07 -18.26 11.98
CA ARG A 54 5.85 -19.07 11.80
C ARG A 54 5.23 -18.86 10.43
N LEU A 55 5.07 -17.62 9.97
CA LEU A 55 4.47 -17.31 8.67
C LEU A 55 5.30 -17.88 7.51
N THR A 56 6.61 -17.64 7.54
CA THR A 56 7.51 -18.13 6.49
C THR A 56 7.60 -19.65 6.45
N ALA A 57 7.51 -20.32 7.60
CA ALA A 57 7.44 -21.78 7.65
C ALA A 57 6.10 -22.30 7.07
N LEU A 58 4.97 -21.68 7.40
CA LEU A 58 3.65 -22.04 6.88
C LEU A 58 3.53 -21.81 5.37
N GLU A 59 4.15 -20.76 4.85
CA GLU A 59 4.19 -20.44 3.42
C GLU A 59 5.20 -21.29 2.64
N GLY A 60 6.03 -22.10 3.32
CA GLY A 60 7.09 -22.88 2.69
C GLY A 60 8.26 -22.03 2.17
N LEU A 61 8.47 -20.85 2.76
CA LEU A 61 9.48 -19.86 2.38
C LEU A 61 10.55 -19.64 3.48
N PRO A 62 11.25 -20.68 3.96
CA PRO A 62 12.18 -20.55 5.10
C PRO A 62 13.32 -19.55 4.86
N ARG A 63 13.73 -19.36 3.59
CA ARG A 63 14.77 -18.39 3.22
C ARG A 63 14.40 -16.93 3.52
N HIS A 64 13.11 -16.62 3.59
CA HIS A 64 12.65 -15.28 3.99
C HIS A 64 12.95 -15.02 5.47
N TYR A 65 12.84 -16.05 6.32
CA TYR A 65 13.24 -15.95 7.72
C TYR A 65 14.77 -15.92 7.89
N ASP A 66 15.52 -16.69 7.09
CA ASP A 66 16.99 -16.65 7.14
C ASP A 66 17.53 -15.22 6.94
N ALA A 67 16.93 -14.46 6.02
CA ALA A 67 17.29 -13.06 5.81
C ALA A 67 17.03 -12.17 7.04
N VAL A 68 16.02 -12.48 7.84
CA VAL A 68 15.73 -11.79 9.11
C VAL A 68 16.69 -12.26 10.19
N LYS A 69 16.96 -13.56 10.27
CA LYS A 69 17.87 -14.16 11.25
C LYS A 69 19.28 -13.55 11.18
N VAL A 70 19.83 -13.38 9.98
CA VAL A 70 21.15 -12.73 9.77
C VAL A 70 21.20 -11.28 10.29
N ARG A 71 20.05 -10.59 10.39
CA ARG A 71 19.97 -9.23 10.95
C ARG A 71 19.79 -9.20 12.47
N LEU A 72 19.42 -10.34 13.06
CA LEU A 72 19.22 -10.51 14.49
C LEU A 72 20.44 -11.11 15.20
N GLU A 73 21.27 -11.85 14.47
CA GLU A 73 22.66 -12.20 14.85
C GLU A 73 23.50 -10.92 15.07
#